data_AF-A0A2V6YHC3-F1
#
_entry.id   AF-A0A2V6YHC3-F1
#
_cell.length_a   1.000
_cell.length_b   1.000
_cell.length_c   1.000
_cell.angle_alpha   90.00
_cell.angle_beta   90.00
_cell.angle_gamma   90.00
#
_symmetry.space_group_name_H-M   'P 1'
#
loop_
_entity.id
_entity.type
_entity.pdbx_description
1 polymer ?
#
loop_
_entity_poly.entity_id
_entity_poly.type
_entity_poly.pdbx_seq_one_letter_code
_entity_poly.pdbx_strand_id
1 'polypeptide(L)'
;MIRVLDARTLGLDRVVVALARPPAAVRPEIHRAVDGILADVRTRGDAALLELTARFDGFTAATATELVITPDEFETAERQLAPDVRAALAYAAERIE
;
A
#
# COMPACT_ATOMS: atom_id res chain seq x y z
N MET A 1 -8.75 8.63 24.05
CA MET A 1 -10.03 8.78 24.76
C MET A 1 -11.14 8.31 23.81
N ILE A 2 -11.98 7.35 24.22
CA ILE A 2 -13.05 6.83 23.35
C ILE A 2 -14.26 7.75 23.45
N ARG A 3 -14.82 8.17 22.31
CA ARG A 3 -16.04 8.99 22.26
C ARG A 3 -17.28 8.09 22.39
N VAL A 4 -18.10 8.33 23.41
CA VAL A 4 -19.39 7.66 23.58
C VAL A 4 -20.48 8.53 22.97
N LEU A 5 -21.32 7.94 22.11
CA LEU A 5 -22.48 8.59 21.50
C LEU A 5 -23.74 7.86 21.97
N ASP A 6 -24.71 8.58 22.51
CA ASP A 6 -26.00 8.01 22.94
C ASP A 6 -27.13 8.51 22.03
N ALA A 7 -27.72 7.61 21.26
CA ALA A 7 -28.81 7.94 20.33
C ALA A 7 -30.08 8.43 21.05
N ARG A 8 -30.27 8.10 22.33
CA ARG A 8 -31.41 8.55 23.13
C ARG A 8 -31.30 10.04 23.48
N THR A 9 -30.08 10.54 23.62
CA THR A 9 -29.82 11.94 23.96
C THR A 9 -29.53 12.80 22.74
N LEU A 10 -28.83 12.24 21.73
CA LEU A 10 -28.41 12.95 20.52
C LEU A 10 -29.41 12.85 19.36
N GLY A 11 -30.27 11.84 19.35
CA GLY A 11 -31.08 11.47 18.19
C GLY A 11 -30.29 10.67 17.15
N LEU A 12 -30.97 9.78 16.42
CA LEU A 12 -30.35 8.85 15.47
C LEU A 12 -29.54 9.58 14.38
N ASP A 13 -30.11 10.63 13.77
CA ASP A 13 -29.47 11.36 12.67
C ASP A 13 -28.13 11.95 13.07
N ARG A 14 -28.02 12.47 14.30
CA ARG A 14 -26.76 13.04 14.79
C ARG A 14 -25.71 11.98 15.08
N VAL A 15 -26.13 10.81 15.57
CA VAL A 15 -25.22 9.68 15.76
C VAL A 15 -24.71 9.18 14.41
N VAL A 16 -25.58 9.08 13.40
CA VAL A 16 -25.20 8.68 12.04
C VAL A 16 -24.19 9.67 11.45
N VAL A 17 -24.45 10.98 11.54
CA VAL A 17 -23.49 12.01 11.07
C VAL A 17 -22.17 11.94 11.83
N ALA A 18 -22.21 11.71 13.15
CA ALA A 18 -20.99 11.62 13.95
C ALA A 18 -20.15 10.38 13.64
N LEU A 19 -20.78 9.28 13.22
CA LEU A 19 -20.12 8.04 12.79
C LEU A 19 -19.76 8.03 11.31
N ALA A 20 -20.31 8.96 10.52
CA ALA A 20 -20.00 9.05 9.10
C ALA A 20 -18.49 9.23 8.92
N ARG A 21 -17.90 8.38 8.07
CA ARG A 21 -16.51 8.57 7.64
C ARG A 21 -16.47 9.89 6.88
N PRO A 22 -15.70 10.89 7.34
CA PRO A 22 -15.56 12.11 6.58
C PRO A 22 -15.01 11.76 5.19
N PRO A 23 -15.41 12.49 4.14
CA PRO A 23 -14.80 12.32 2.83
C PRO A 23 -13.29 12.39 3.00
N ALA A 24 -12.58 11.40 2.48
CA ALA A 24 -11.13 11.40 2.51
C ALA A 24 -10.64 12.55 1.63
N ALA A 25 -10.43 13.73 2.22
CA ALA A 25 -9.81 14.85 1.54
C ALA A 25 -8.31 14.57 1.48
N VAL A 26 -7.84 14.10 0.33
CA VAL A 26 -6.41 14.05 0.04
C VAL A 26 -5.94 15.49 -0.15
N ARG A 27 -4.85 15.86 0.52
CA ARG A 27 -4.32 17.23 0.46
C ARG A 27 -3.90 17.56 -0.99
N PRO A 28 -4.17 18.77 -1.51
CA PRO A 28 -3.78 19.15 -2.87
C PRO A 28 -2.27 18.99 -3.16
N GLU A 29 -1.43 19.08 -2.14
CA GLU A 29 0.02 18.86 -2.25
C GLU A 29 0.36 17.42 -2.64
N ILE A 30 -0.40 16.45 -2.12
CA ILE A 30 -0.22 15.02 -2.42
C ILE A 30 -0.59 14.76 -3.87
N HIS A 31 -1.70 15.34 -4.35
CA HIS A 31 -2.08 15.26 -5.77
C HIS A 31 -0.96 15.81 -6.67
N ARG A 32 -0.48 17.01 -6.38
CA ARG A 32 0.62 17.63 -7.16
C ARG A 32 1.90 16.80 -7.16
N ALA A 33 2.24 16.16 -6.03
CA ALA A 33 3.41 15.29 -5.94
C ALA A 33 3.25 14.02 -6.81
N VAL A 34 2.07 13.38 -6.76
CA VAL A 34 1.78 12.20 -7.58
C VAL A 34 1.73 12.55 -9.06
N ASP A 35 1.12 13.68 -9.43
CA ASP A 35 1.10 14.16 -10.81
C ASP A 35 2.52 14.37 -11.37
N GLY A 36 3.43 14.90 -10.53
CA GLY A 36 4.85 15.02 -10.86
C GLY A 36 5.52 13.66 -11.09
N ILE A 37 5.33 12.70 -10.19
CA ILE A 37 5.87 11.33 -10.33
C ILE A 37 5.38 10.67 -11.62
N LEU A 38 4.07 10.77 -11.90
CA LEU A 38 3.49 10.18 -13.11
C LEU A 38 4.04 10.84 -14.38
N ALA A 39 4.18 12.17 -14.39
CA ALA A 39 4.76 12.89 -15.51
C ALA A 39 6.23 12.49 -15.75
N ASP A 40 7.02 12.37 -14.69
CA ASP A 40 8.42 11.96 -14.76
C ASP A 40 8.58 10.54 -15.30
N VAL A 41 7.80 9.57 -14.79
CA VAL A 41 7.88 8.19 -15.28
C VAL A 41 7.39 8.09 -16.73
N ARG A 42 6.35 8.83 -17.12
CA ARG A 42 5.88 8.86 -18.52
C ARG A 42 6.91 9.43 -19.50
N THR A 43 7.69 10.42 -19.07
CA THR A 43 8.63 11.15 -19.94
C THR A 43 10.02 10.52 -19.95
N ARG A 44 10.49 10.01 -18.80
CA ARG A 44 11.86 9.51 -18.60
C ARG A 44 11.94 7.99 -18.41
N GLY A 45 10.82 7.30 -18.24
CA GLY A 45 10.76 5.85 -18.08
C GLY A 45 11.61 5.35 -16.91
N ASP A 46 12.41 4.31 -17.17
CA ASP A 46 13.27 3.62 -16.20
C ASP A 46 14.22 4.56 -15.44
N ALA A 47 14.70 5.63 -16.07
CA ALA A 47 15.57 6.58 -15.40
C ALA A 47 14.86 7.30 -14.25
N ALA A 48 13.59 7.70 -14.44
CA ALA A 48 12.78 8.25 -13.36
C ALA A 48 12.44 7.18 -12.32
N LEU A 49 12.11 5.96 -12.76
CA LEU A 49 11.79 4.87 -11.84
C LEU A 49 12.96 4.59 -10.88
N LEU A 50 14.17 4.40 -11.40
CA LEU A 50 15.37 4.13 -10.61
C LEU A 50 15.71 5.26 -9.63
N GLU A 51 15.58 6.52 -10.08
CA GLU A 51 15.79 7.70 -9.22
C GLU A 51 14.78 7.75 -8.07
N LEU A 52 13.51 7.50 -8.36
CA LEU A 52 12.44 7.53 -7.37
C LEU A 52 12.52 6.34 -6.40
N THR A 53 12.88 5.15 -6.87
CA THR A 53 13.16 3.98 -6.02
C THR A 53 14.32 4.25 -5.07
N ALA A 54 15.43 4.84 -5.55
CA ALA A 54 16.54 5.21 -4.68
C ALA A 54 16.13 6.26 -3.63
N ARG A 55 15.28 7.22 -4.01
CA ARG A 55 14.83 8.29 -3.13
C ARG A 55 13.84 7.83 -2.06
N PHE A 56 12.84 7.03 -2.43
CA PHE A 56 11.72 6.70 -1.54
C PHE A 56 11.91 5.36 -0.82
N ASP A 57 12.58 4.40 -1.46
CA ASP A 57 12.76 3.05 -0.92
C ASP A 57 14.18 2.83 -0.38
N GLY A 58 15.12 3.74 -0.69
CA GLY A 58 16.52 3.61 -0.30
C GLY A 58 17.27 2.50 -1.04
N PHE A 59 16.68 1.94 -2.10
CA PHE A 59 17.24 0.86 -2.90
C PHE A 59 17.83 1.41 -4.19
N THR A 60 19.10 1.11 -4.47
CA THR A 60 19.79 1.55 -5.68
C THR A 60 20.06 0.37 -6.59
N ALA A 61 19.54 0.43 -7.81
CA ALA A 61 19.78 -0.53 -8.88
C ALA A 61 20.41 0.16 -10.09
N ALA A 62 21.22 -0.55 -10.87
CA ALA A 62 21.84 0.03 -12.06
C ALA A 62 20.88 0.02 -13.26
N THR A 63 19.98 -0.97 -13.31
CA THR A 63 18.98 -1.13 -14.38
C THR A 63 17.60 -1.46 -13.82
N ALA A 64 16.53 -1.14 -14.55
CA ALA A 64 15.17 -1.48 -14.13
C ALA A 64 14.95 -2.99 -14.02
N THR A 65 15.68 -3.80 -14.78
CA THR A 65 15.61 -5.27 -14.70
C THR A 65 16.03 -5.80 -13.33
N GLU A 66 16.94 -5.12 -12.63
CA GLU A 66 17.35 -5.48 -11.26
C GLU A 66 16.26 -5.19 -10.21
N LEU A 67 15.20 -4.48 -10.57
CA LEU A 67 14.02 -4.31 -9.70
C LEU A 67 13.08 -5.53 -9.75
N VAL A 68 13.28 -6.44 -10.71
CA VAL A 68 12.43 -7.62 -10.92
C VAL A 68 12.87 -8.73 -9.98
N ILE A 69 11.95 -9.21 -9.14
CA ILE A 69 12.15 -10.43 -8.35
C ILE A 69 11.94 -11.64 -9.26
N THR A 70 12.93 -12.51 -9.32
CA THR A 70 12.96 -13.69 -10.18
C THR A 70 12.15 -14.86 -9.59
N PRO A 71 11.68 -15.81 -10.42
CA PRO A 71 11.03 -17.03 -9.94
C PRO A 71 11.88 -17.81 -8.92
N ASP A 72 13.19 -17.89 -9.15
CA ASP A 72 14.12 -18.60 -8.27
C ASP A 72 14.23 -17.93 -6.89
N GLU A 73 14.17 -16.59 -6.83
CA GLU A 73 14.12 -15.85 -5.57
C GLU A 73 12.83 -16.11 -4.81
N PHE A 74 11.68 -16.19 -5.50
CA PHE A 74 10.41 -16.58 -4.88
C PHE A 74 10.47 -17.99 -4.29
N GLU A 75 10.94 -18.98 -5.05
CA GLU A 75 11.07 -20.35 -4.54
C GLU A 75 12.03 -20.43 -3.35
N THR A 76 13.13 -19.68 -3.41
CA THR A 76 14.12 -19.64 -2.33
C THR A 76 13.53 -19.03 -1.07
N ALA A 77 12.77 -17.94 -1.20
CA ALA A 77 12.06 -17.33 -0.08
C ALA A 77 11.01 -18.29 0.51
N GLU A 78 10.26 -19.01 -0.33
CA GLU A 78 9.27 -19.98 0.14
C GLU A 78 9.92 -21.11 0.95
N ARG A 79 11.08 -21.62 0.50
CA ARG A 79 11.85 -22.65 1.23
C ARG A 79 12.40 -22.18 2.58
N GLN A 80 12.54 -20.87 2.79
CA GLN A 80 13.01 -20.29 4.05
C GLN A 80 11.89 -20.12 5.09
N LEU A 81 10.63 -20.32 4.71
CA LEU A 81 9.50 -20.20 5.63
C LEU A 81 9.51 -21.33 6.66
N ALA A 82 9.17 -20.98 7.90
CA ALA A 82 8.86 -21.98 8.91
C ALA A 82 7.63 -22.81 8.46
N PRO A 83 7.59 -24.13 8.71
CA PRO A 83 6.53 -25.01 8.20
C PRO A 83 5.12 -24.58 8.59
N ASP A 84 4.94 -24.04 9.79
CA ASP A 84 3.67 -23.54 10.30
C ASP A 84 3.20 -22.26 9.57
N VAL A 85 4.12 -21.33 9.30
CA VAL A 85 3.85 -20.12 8.51
C VAL A 85 3.45 -20.49 7.09
N ARG A 86 4.19 -21.42 6.45
CA ARG A 86 3.87 -21.90 5.09
C ARG A 86 2.48 -22.53 5.04
N ALA A 87 2.14 -23.38 6.01
CA ALA A 87 0.82 -24.01 6.10
C ALA A 87 -0.30 -22.96 6.30
N ALA A 88 -0.07 -21.95 7.15
CA ALA A 88 -1.05 -20.89 7.39
C ALA A 88 -1.30 -20.03 6.15
N LEU A 89 -0.25 -19.67 5.39
CA LEU A 89 -0.38 -18.93 4.14
C LEU A 89 -1.13 -19.75 3.07
N ALA A 90 -0.81 -21.04 2.93
CA ALA A 90 -1.50 -21.93 2.00
C ALA A 90 -2.99 -22.07 2.34
N TYR A 91 -3.32 -22.27 3.61
CA TYR A 91 -4.71 -22.33 4.07
C TYR A 91 -5.47 -21.02 3.79
N ALA A 92 -4.84 -19.86 4.03
CA ALA A 92 -5.46 -18.57 3.75
C ALA A 92 -5.70 -18.37 2.24
N ALA A 93 -4.74 -18.75 1.40
CA ALA A 93 -4.86 -18.68 -0.05
C ALA A 93 -6.03 -19.55 -0.57
N GLU A 94 -6.12 -20.80 -0.13
CA GLU A 94 -7.21 -21.73 -0.49
C GLU A 94 -8.60 -21.18 -0.10
N ARG A 95 -8.69 -20.36 0.96
CA ARG A 95 -9.96 -19.75 1.38
C ARG A 95 -10.33 -18.47 0.64
N ILE A 96 -9.38 -17.85 -0.05
CA ILE A 96 -9.61 -16.63 -0.85
C ILE A 96 -10.04 -16.98 -2.28
N GLU A 97 -9.49 -18.07 -2.83
CA GLU A 97 -9.87 -18.65 -4.13
C GLU A 97 -11.35 -19.06 -4.19
#